data_AF-A0A7V9NPN4-F1
#
_entry.id   AF-A0A7V9NPN4-F1
#
_cell.length_a   1.000
_cell.length_b   1.000
_cell.length_c   1.000
_cell.angle_alpha   90.00
_cell.angle_beta   90.00
_cell.angle_gamma   90.00
#
_symmetry.space_group_name_H-M   'P 1'
#
loop_
_entity.id
_entity.type
_entity.pdbx_description
1 polymer ?
#
loop_
_entity_poly.entity_id
_entity_poly.type
_entity_poly.pdbx_seq_one_letter_code
_entity_poly.pdbx_strand_id
1 'polypeptide(L)'
;AGIDNVGIGSDYDGVPLLPSGMNGMEDLPLVTYEMLRRGYSEQDIRKVLGENFLRAFSKAERVAKIDSRKISGEGSLKKIK
;
A
#
# COMPACT_ATOMS: atom_id res chain seq x y z
N ALA A 1 -10.45 -2.95 10.39
CA ALA A 1 -9.43 -1.91 10.12
C ALA A 1 -10.13 -0.54 10.09
N GLY A 2 -9.45 0.53 10.48
CA GLY A 2 -9.97 1.91 10.45
C GLY A 2 -9.14 2.82 9.54
N ILE A 3 -9.46 4.10 9.46
CA ILE A 3 -8.85 5.06 8.51
C ILE A 3 -7.33 5.12 8.56
N ASP A 4 -6.72 4.83 9.71
CA ASP A 4 -5.26 4.79 9.87
C ASP A 4 -4.62 3.52 9.28
N ASN A 5 -5.38 2.59 8.72
CA ASN A 5 -4.89 1.29 8.24
C ASN A 5 -5.43 0.92 6.84
N VAL A 6 -5.88 1.92 6.07
CA VAL A 6 -6.38 1.75 4.69
C VAL A 6 -5.38 2.34 3.70
N GLY A 7 -5.24 1.71 2.54
CA GLY A 7 -4.45 2.20 1.41
C GLY A 7 -5.10 1.80 0.08
N ILE A 8 -4.54 2.26 -1.03
CA ILE A 8 -5.00 1.94 -2.39
C ILE A 8 -4.08 0.88 -3.02
N GLY A 9 -4.68 -0.16 -3.57
CA GLY A 9 -4.02 -1.14 -4.45
C GLY A 9 -5.00 -1.57 -5.52
N SER A 10 -4.89 -1.00 -6.71
CA SER A 10 -5.91 -1.13 -7.77
C SER A 10 -5.83 -2.41 -8.58
N ASP A 11 -4.66 -3.05 -8.63
CA ASP A 11 -4.41 -4.24 -9.44
C ASP A 11 -4.76 -4.05 -10.93
N TYR A 12 -4.58 -2.82 -11.45
CA TYR A 12 -4.66 -2.59 -12.89
C TYR A 12 -3.66 -3.51 -13.62
N ASP A 13 -4.07 -4.00 -14.79
CA ASP A 13 -3.39 -5.03 -15.57
C ASP A 13 -3.25 -6.42 -14.89
N GLY A 14 -3.73 -6.58 -13.66
CA GLY A 14 -3.74 -7.86 -12.92
C GLY A 14 -5.08 -8.61 -12.97
N VAL A 15 -6.16 -7.96 -13.39
CA VAL A 15 -7.53 -8.51 -13.39
C VAL A 15 -8.20 -8.45 -14.76
N PRO A 16 -9.13 -9.39 -15.07
CA PRO A 16 -9.82 -9.41 -16.36
C PRO A 16 -10.96 -8.39 -16.50
N LEU A 17 -11.41 -7.79 -15.39
CA LEU A 17 -12.56 -6.88 -15.33
C LEU A 17 -12.33 -5.80 -14.28
N LEU A 18 -12.69 -4.56 -14.61
CA LEU A 18 -12.62 -3.41 -13.72
C LEU A 18 -14.01 -3.02 -13.19
N PRO A 19 -14.09 -2.30 -12.05
CA PRO A 19 -15.34 -1.71 -11.56
C PRO A 19 -15.96 -0.77 -12.60
N SER A 20 -17.29 -0.71 -12.63
CA SER A 20 -18.00 0.22 -13.52
C SER A 20 -17.60 1.68 -13.22
N GLY A 21 -17.27 2.44 -14.26
CA GLY A 21 -16.79 3.81 -14.14
C GLY A 21 -15.28 3.96 -13.90
N MET A 22 -14.52 2.85 -13.89
CA MET A 22 -13.06 2.85 -13.84
C MET A 22 -12.52 2.06 -15.04
N ASN A 23 -11.89 2.75 -15.99
CA ASN A 23 -11.38 2.21 -17.25
C ASN A 23 -9.86 1.99 -17.23
N GLY A 24 -9.15 2.70 -16.36
CA GLY A 24 -7.70 2.60 -16.27
C GLY A 24 -7.11 3.41 -15.12
N MET A 25 -5.78 3.48 -15.09
CA MET A 25 -4.99 4.20 -14.09
C MET A 25 -5.37 5.68 -13.98
N GLU A 26 -5.75 6.28 -15.11
CA GLU A 26 -6.22 7.66 -15.23
C GLU A 26 -7.44 7.97 -14.35
N ASP A 27 -8.21 6.95 -13.93
CA ASP A 27 -9.42 7.10 -13.14
C ASP A 27 -9.20 6.99 -11.62
N LEU A 28 -7.98 6.73 -11.14
CA LEU A 28 -7.69 6.73 -9.70
C LEU A 28 -8.07 8.04 -8.97
N PRO A 29 -7.93 9.23 -9.57
CA PRO A 29 -8.43 10.46 -8.96
C PRO A 29 -9.94 10.45 -8.63
N LEU A 30 -10.75 9.61 -9.30
CA LEU A 30 -12.17 9.45 -8.98
C LEU A 30 -12.38 8.87 -7.58
N VAL A 31 -11.47 8.03 -7.09
CA VAL A 31 -11.51 7.53 -5.71
C VAL A 31 -11.36 8.68 -4.73
N THR A 32 -10.39 9.56 -4.96
CA THR A 32 -10.17 10.77 -4.15
C THR A 32 -11.39 11.70 -4.20
N TYR A 33 -11.95 11.91 -5.39
CA TYR A 33 -13.16 12.72 -5.58
C TYR A 33 -14.34 12.17 -4.78
N GLU A 34 -14.58 10.85 -4.85
CA GLU A 34 -15.67 10.22 -4.11
C GLU A 34 -15.46 10.27 -2.59
N MET A 35 -14.22 10.22 -2.09
CA MET A 35 -13.92 10.44 -0.68
C MET A 35 -14.29 11.86 -0.24
N LEU A 36 -13.90 12.88 -1.02
CA LEU A 36 -14.28 14.26 -0.77
C LEU A 36 -15.81 14.42 -0.75
N ARG A 37 -16.50 13.88 -1.76
CA ARG A 37 -17.96 13.93 -1.89
C ARG A 37 -18.67 13.28 -0.71
N ARG A 38 -18.07 12.25 -0.10
CA ARG A 38 -18.59 11.54 1.07
C ARG A 38 -18.22 12.20 2.41
N GLY A 39 -17.53 13.34 2.39
CA GLY A 39 -17.21 14.12 3.58
C GLY A 39 -15.99 13.64 4.35
N TYR A 40 -15.09 12.88 3.73
CA TYR A 40 -13.79 12.57 4.35
C TYR A 40 -12.97 13.84 4.48
N SER A 41 -12.28 13.99 5.61
CA SER A 41 -11.34 15.08 5.80
C SER A 41 -10.14 14.94 4.85
N GLU A 42 -9.50 16.05 4.47
CA GLU A 42 -8.26 16.00 3.70
C GLU A 42 -7.17 15.20 4.41
N GLN A 43 -7.13 15.28 5.75
CA GLN A 43 -6.22 14.49 6.57
C GLN A 43 -6.46 12.99 6.38
N ASP A 44 -7.72 12.54 6.39
CA ASP A 44 -8.05 11.13 6.19
C ASP A 44 -7.80 10.66 4.76
N ILE A 45 -8.00 11.53 3.77
CA ILE A 45 -7.66 11.25 2.38
C ILE A 45 -6.16 11.05 2.23
N ARG A 46 -5.32 11.93 2.80
CA ARG A 46 -3.85 11.79 2.76
C ARG A 46 -3.37 10.48 3.37
N LYS A 47 -3.99 10.03 4.46
CA LYS A 47 -3.73 8.70 5.04
C LYS A 47 -3.90 7.58 4.03
N VAL A 48 -5.04 7.57 3.33
CA VAL A 48 -5.37 6.56 2.31
C VAL A 48 -4.47 6.67 1.08
N LEU A 49 -4.15 7.88 0.62
CA LEU A 49 -3.32 8.12 -0.55
C LEU A 49 -1.85 7.76 -0.36
N GLY A 50 -1.37 7.63 0.88
CA GLY A 50 -0.01 7.12 1.08
C GLY A 50 0.57 7.24 2.48
N GLU A 51 0.07 8.10 3.36
CA GLU A 51 0.74 8.28 4.67
C GLU A 51 0.67 7.01 5.52
N ASN A 52 -0.41 6.22 5.41
CA ASN A 52 -0.49 4.92 6.06
C ASN A 52 0.56 3.94 5.51
N PHE A 53 0.73 3.91 4.19
CA PHE A 53 1.73 3.08 3.53
C PHE A 53 3.14 3.50 3.97
N LEU A 54 3.47 4.79 3.90
CA LEU A 54 4.76 5.32 4.30
C LEU A 54 5.06 5.01 5.77
N ARG A 55 4.08 5.19 6.67
CA ARG A 55 4.22 4.83 8.08
C ARG A 55 4.52 3.35 8.28
N ALA A 56 3.82 2.47 7.54
CA ALA A 56 4.05 1.03 7.61
C ALA A 56 5.42 0.64 7.04
N PHE A 57 5.79 1.20 5.89
CA PHE A 57 7.04 0.93 5.20
C PHE A 57 8.24 1.41 6.03
N SER A 58 8.20 2.61 6.60
CA SER A 58 9.24 3.10 7.52
C SER A 58 9.41 2.22 8.77
N LYS A 59 8.33 1.61 9.27
CA LYS A 59 8.42 0.64 10.37
C LYS A 59 9.13 -0.64 9.91
N ALA A 60 8.82 -1.13 8.71
CA ALA A 60 9.49 -2.29 8.12
C ALA A 60 11.00 -2.02 7.91
N GLU A 61 11.36 -0.86 7.37
CA GLU A 61 12.76 -0.44 7.21
C GLU A 61 13.50 -0.36 8.54
N ARG A 62 12.86 0.18 9.58
CA ARG A 62 13.46 0.24 10.93
C ARG A 62 13.76 -1.15 11.47
N VAL A 63 12.82 -2.09 11.33
CA VAL A 63 13.04 -3.49 11.76
C VAL A 63 14.17 -4.12 10.97
N ALA A 64 14.21 -3.92 9.65
CA ALA A 64 15.29 -4.42 8.80
C ALA A 64 16.68 -3.87 9.19
N LYS A 65 16.76 -2.62 9.68
CA LYS A 65 18.01 -2.01 10.17
C LYS A 65 18.43 -2.49 11.56
N ILE A 66 17.47 -2.63 12.49
CA ILE A 66 17.75 -3.05 13.87
C ILE A 66 18.10 -4.53 13.91
N ASP A 67 17.38 -5.35 13.14
CA ASP A 67 17.62 -6.78 13.04
C ASP A 67 18.74 -7.02 12.00
N SER A 68 19.94 -6.52 12.28
CA SER A 68 21.16 -6.79 11.51
C SER A 68 21.64 -8.24 11.66
N ARG A 69 20.73 -9.19 11.91
CA ARG A 69 21.03 -10.59 11.65
C ARG A 69 21.38 -10.65 10.17
N LYS A 70 22.54 -11.22 9.85
CA LYS A 70 22.82 -11.76 8.52
C LYS A 70 21.75 -12.82 8.25
N ILE A 71 20.57 -12.39 7.79
CA ILE A 71 19.72 -13.22 6.97
C ILE A 71 20.58 -13.42 5.74
N SER A 72 20.92 -14.67 5.45
CA SER A 72 21.71 -15.08 4.29
C SER A 72 20.95 -14.68 3.01
N GLY A 73 21.02 -13.39 2.69
CA GLY A 73 20.58 -12.79 1.44
C GLY A 73 21.61 -12.95 0.32
N GLU A 74 22.66 -13.73 0.56
CA GLU A 74 23.40 -14.42 -0.49
C GLU A 74 22.80 -15.81 -0.82
N GLY A 75 21.65 -16.16 -0.23
CA GLY A 75 21.19 -17.54 -0.18
C GLY A 75 21.88 -18.31 0.96
N SER A 76 21.12 -19.11 1.69
CA SER A 76 21.71 -20.05 2.63
C SER A 76 22.21 -21.28 1.87
N LEU A 77 23.52 -21.56 1.88
CA LEU A 77 24.11 -22.85 1.45
C LEU A 77 23.96 -23.95 2.52
N LYS A 78 23.22 -23.72 3.61
CA LYS A 78 23.01 -24.78 4.60
C LYS A 78 22.15 -25.88 3.97
N LYS A 79 22.82 -26.97 3.57
CA LYS A 79 22.24 -28.23 3.11
C LYS A 79 21.07 -28.62 4.03
N ILE A 80 19.91 -28.76 3.41
CA ILE A 80 18.83 -29.56 3.98
C ILE A 80 19.37 -30.99 4.06
N LYS A 81 19.42 -31.54 5.28
CA LYS A 81 19.53 -32.97 5.51
C LYS A 81 18.15 -33.49 5.87
#